data_AF-A0A662CDI8-F1
#
_entry.id   AF-A0A662CDI8-F1
#
_cell.length_a   1.000
_cell.length_b   1.000
_cell.length_c   1.000
_cell.angle_alpha   90.00
_cell.angle_beta   90.00
_cell.angle_gamma   90.00
#
_symmetry.space_group_name_H-M   'P 1'
#
loop_
_entity.id
_entity.type
_entity.pdbx_description
1 polymer ?
#
loop_
_entity_poly.entity_id
_entity_poly.type
_entity_poly.pdbx_seq_one_letter_code
_entity_poly.pdbx_strand_id
1 'polypeptide(L)'
;MSAELNLDNLEPVKRFMDELKELYPAPWHYHEVRIQAPDGKEYVIFPPEGRADTITVLCEETGHAEWFHHLDEVCEYLRKIGITRLPSVEH
;
A
#
# COMPACT_ATOMS: atom_id res chain seq x y z
N MET A 1 -18.71 1.71 -8.65
CA MET A 1 -19.14 1.20 -7.34
C MET A 1 -17.86 1.04 -6.55
N SER A 2 -17.74 1.58 -5.34
CA SER A 2 -16.47 1.55 -4.59
C SER A 2 -16.11 0.11 -4.21
N ALA A 3 -14.91 -0.34 -4.56
CA ALA A 3 -14.43 -1.67 -4.19
C ALA A 3 -14.09 -1.68 -2.70
N GLU A 4 -15.05 -2.11 -1.87
CA GLU A 4 -14.80 -2.39 -0.45
C GLU A 4 -13.82 -3.57 -0.33
N LEU A 5 -12.76 -3.41 0.47
CA LEU A 5 -11.91 -4.55 0.87
C LEU A 5 -12.75 -5.49 1.74
N ASN A 6 -13.41 -6.46 1.09
CA ASN A 6 -14.17 -7.49 1.78
C ASN A 6 -13.25 -8.66 2.18
N LEU A 7 -13.37 -9.13 3.42
CA LEU A 7 -12.64 -10.28 3.97
C LEU A 7 -12.79 -11.56 3.11
N ASP A 8 -13.87 -11.69 2.34
CA ASP A 8 -14.15 -12.82 1.45
C ASP A 8 -13.37 -12.80 0.11
N ASN A 9 -12.71 -11.69 -0.24
CA ASN A 9 -11.95 -11.59 -1.50
C ASN A 9 -10.61 -10.87 -1.28
N LEU A 10 -9.60 -11.63 -0.85
CA LEU A 10 -8.22 -11.14 -0.63
C LEU A 10 -7.39 -11.03 -1.92
N GLU A 11 -7.91 -11.49 -3.06
CA GLU A 11 -7.19 -11.43 -4.33
C GLU A 11 -6.81 -10.00 -4.77
N PRO A 12 -7.68 -8.98 -4.64
CA PRO A 12 -7.34 -7.61 -4.97
C PRO A 12 -6.19 -7.05 -4.12
N VAL A 13 -6.18 -7.33 -2.81
CA VAL A 13 -5.10 -6.91 -1.90
C VAL A 13 -3.78 -7.56 -2.31
N LYS A 14 -3.83 -8.87 -2.57
CA LYS A 14 -2.64 -9.62 -3.00
C LYS A 14 -2.10 -9.07 -4.32
N ARG A 15 -2.96 -8.88 -5.34
CA ARG A 15 -2.57 -8.32 -6.64
C ARG A 15 -1.96 -6.93 -6.48
N PHE A 16 -2.61 -6.07 -5.68
CA PHE A 16 -2.12 -4.73 -5.38
C PHE A 16 -0.71 -4.75 -4.76
N MET A 17 -0.48 -5.60 -3.76
CA MET A 17 0.82 -5.75 -3.12
C MET A 17 1.87 -6.35 -4.04
N ASP A 18 1.50 -7.30 -4.90
CA ASP A 18 2.41 -7.89 -5.90
C ASP A 18 2.83 -6.84 -6.94
N GLU A 19 1.90 -6.04 -7.47
CA GLU A 19 2.20 -4.91 -8.36
C GLU A 19 3.11 -3.86 -7.69
N LEU A 20 2.87 -3.52 -6.42
CA LEU A 20 3.75 -2.61 -5.67
C LEU A 20 5.18 -3.14 -5.58
N LYS A 21 5.37 -4.45 -5.33
CA LYS A 21 6.69 -5.08 -5.28
C LYS A 21 7.40 -5.07 -6.63
N GLU A 22 6.66 -5.24 -7.72
CA GLU A 22 7.23 -5.12 -9.07
C GLU A 22 7.69 -3.69 -9.37
N LEU A 23 6.92 -2.69 -8.93
CA LEU A 23 7.27 -1.28 -9.10
C LEU A 23 8.46 -0.86 -8.22
N TYR A 24 8.53 -1.41 -7.01
CA TYR A 24 9.50 -1.09 -5.96
C TYR A 24 10.14 -2.37 -5.39
N PRO A 25 11.01 -3.03 -6.16
CA PRO A 25 11.63 -4.28 -5.75
C PRO A 25 12.58 -4.06 -4.56
N ALA A 26 12.33 -4.76 -3.46
CA ALA A 26 13.17 -4.74 -2.27
C ALA A 26 13.75 -6.16 -2.00
N PRO A 27 15.04 -6.29 -1.68
CA PRO A 27 15.70 -7.59 -1.62
C PRO A 27 15.35 -8.49 -0.42
N TRP A 28 14.64 -8.00 0.60
CA TRP A 28 14.54 -8.69 1.90
C TRP A 28 13.12 -8.79 2.52
N HIS A 29 12.10 -8.21 1.89
CA HIS A 29 10.79 -8.05 2.54
C HIS A 29 9.67 -8.73 1.74
N TYR A 30 9.13 -9.84 2.28
CA TYR A 30 8.08 -10.62 1.60
C TYR A 30 6.67 -10.04 1.81
N HIS A 31 6.42 -9.33 2.92
CA HIS A 31 5.08 -8.85 3.29
C HIS A 31 4.92 -7.33 3.24
N GLU A 32 6.00 -6.57 3.06
CA GLU A 32 5.96 -5.10 3.01
C GLU A 32 6.67 -4.58 1.77
N VAL A 33 6.28 -3.38 1.34
CA VAL A 33 6.93 -2.63 0.26
C VAL A 33 7.43 -1.32 0.82
N ARG A 34 8.72 -1.05 0.64
CA ARG A 34 9.37 0.19 1.06
C ARG A 34 9.53 1.12 -0.14
N ILE A 35 9.06 2.35 0.00
CA ILE A 35 9.13 3.37 -1.04
C ILE A 35 9.76 4.63 -0.46
N GLN A 36 10.84 5.09 -1.10
CA GLN A 36 11.38 6.42 -0.84
C GLN A 36 10.58 7.45 -1.63
N ALA A 37 9.90 8.35 -0.93
CA ALA A 37 9.13 9.42 -1.54
C ALA A 37 10.04 10.62 -1.92
N PRO A 38 9.56 11.53 -2.80
CA PRO A 38 10.34 12.69 -3.23
C PRO A 38 10.67 13.69 -2.10
N ASP A 39 9.94 13.65 -1.00
CA ASP A 39 10.21 14.45 0.21
C ASP A 39 11.42 13.93 1.01
N GLY A 40 12.03 12.81 0.57
CA GLY A 40 13.18 12.18 1.21
C GLY A 40 12.81 11.14 2.26
N LYS A 41 11.53 11.00 2.61
CA LYS A 41 11.06 10.08 3.64
C LYS A 41 10.81 8.68 3.07
N GLU A 42 10.95 7.68 3.93
CA GLU A 42 10.61 6.30 3.61
C GLU A 42 9.22 5.94 4.12
N TYR A 43 8.42 5.36 3.22
CA TYR A 43 7.08 4.86 3.51
C TYR A 43 7.05 3.34 3.34
N VAL A 44 6.51 2.64 4.34
CA VAL A 44 6.35 1.19 4.37
C VAL A 44 4.87 0.88 4.19
N ILE A 45 4.56 0.10 3.16
CA ILE A 45 3.21 -0.32 2.82
C ILE A 45 3.08 -1.80 3.12
N PHE A 46 2.11 -2.18 3.94
CA PHE A 46 1.92 -3.58 4.32
C PHE A 46 0.47 -3.87 4.75
N PRO A 47 -0.05 -5.09 4.49
CA PRO A 47 -1.25 -5.57 5.13
C PRO A 47 -0.95 -5.95 6.59
N PRO A 48 -1.65 -5.40 7.60
CA PRO A 48 -1.40 -5.72 9.00
C PRO A 48 -1.81 -7.16 9.34
N GLU A 49 -1.07 -7.78 10.26
CA GLU A 49 -1.35 -9.15 10.70
C GLU A 49 -2.76 -9.26 11.33
N GLY A 50 -3.52 -10.27 10.91
CA GLY A 50 -4.89 -10.50 11.38
C GLY A 50 -5.95 -9.56 10.78
N ARG A 51 -5.57 -8.64 9.87
CA ARG A 51 -6.48 -7.74 9.15
C ARG A 51 -6.19 -7.74 7.66
N ALA A 52 -6.60 -8.81 7.00
CA ALA A 52 -6.33 -9.03 5.59
C ALA A 52 -7.14 -8.10 4.65
N ASP A 53 -8.12 -7.39 5.20
CA ASP A 53 -8.99 -6.39 4.57
C ASP A 53 -8.48 -4.95 4.72
N THR A 54 -7.24 -4.77 5.19
CA THR A 54 -6.68 -3.45 5.48
C THR A 54 -5.28 -3.32 4.86
N ILE A 55 -4.94 -2.13 4.36
CA ILE A 55 -3.57 -1.75 4.03
C ILE A 55 -3.10 -0.65 4.98
N THR A 56 -1.89 -0.77 5.50
CA THR A 56 -1.23 0.25 6.30
C THR A 56 -0.16 0.95 5.48
N VAL A 57 -0.10 2.28 5.58
CA VAL A 57 1.03 3.08 5.10
C VAL A 57 1.70 3.75 6.30
N LEU A 58 2.93 3.37 6.60
CA LEU A 58 3.74 3.87 7.72
C LEU A 58 4.86 4.76 7.20
N CYS A 59 5.04 5.95 7.76
CA CYS A 59 6.22 6.78 7.52
C CYS A 59 7.28 6.46 8.59
N GLU A 60 8.38 5.81 8.21
CA GLU A 60 9.41 5.32 9.16
C GLU A 60 10.03 6.45 9.99
N GLU A 61 10.25 7.61 9.37
CA GLU A 61 10.90 8.75 10.02
C GLU A 61 10.04 9.35 11.16
N THR A 62 8.72 9.37 10.97
CA THR A 62 7.79 10.00 11.91
C THR A 62 7.06 9.01 12.80
N GLY A 63 7.05 7.72 12.44
CA GLY A 63 6.23 6.68 13.08
C GLY A 63 4.72 6.84 12.83
N HIS A 64 4.31 7.76 11.96
CA HIS A 64 2.90 7.97 11.64
C HIS A 64 2.39 6.88 10.69
N ALA A 65 1.27 6.24 11.05
CA ALA A 65 0.65 5.18 10.28
C ALA A 65 -0.81 5.52 9.96
N GLU A 66 -1.19 5.32 8.69
CA GLU A 66 -2.55 5.45 8.18
C GLU A 66 -3.07 4.07 7.77
N TRP A 67 -4.35 3.80 8.00
CA TRP A 67 -5.01 2.53 7.69
C TRP A 67 -6.12 2.74 6.67
N PHE A 68 -6.17 1.90 5.65
CA PHE A 68 -7.08 2.03 4.53
C PHE A 68 -7.88 0.75 4.32
N HIS A 69 -9.18 0.92 4.07
CA HIS A 69 -10.12 -0.16 3.74
C HIS A 69 -10.49 -0.20 2.25
N HIS A 70 -9.92 0.70 1.45
CA HIS A 70 -10.10 0.74 0.01
C HIS A 70 -8.76 1.00 -0.70
N LEU A 71 -8.49 0.29 -1.79
CA LEU A 71 -7.22 0.38 -2.51
C LEU A 71 -7.04 1.72 -3.25
N ASP A 72 -8.14 2.33 -3.68
CA ASP A 72 -8.14 3.66 -4.29
C ASP A 72 -7.71 4.73 -3.29
N GLU A 73 -8.17 4.66 -2.03
CA GLU A 73 -7.73 5.56 -0.96
C GLU A 73 -6.23 5.44 -0.68
N VAL A 74 -5.67 4.23 -0.71
CA VAL A 74 -4.21 4.01 -0.61
C VAL A 74 -3.50 4.75 -1.74
N CYS A 75 -3.94 4.54 -2.99
CA CYS A 75 -3.37 5.21 -4.14
C CYS A 75 -3.47 6.74 -4.04
N GLU A 76 -4.60 7.28 -3.61
CA GLU A 76 -4.77 8.72 -3.41
C GLU A 76 -3.81 9.27 -2.35
N TYR A 77 -3.65 8.56 -1.22
CA TYR A 77 -2.70 8.94 -0.19
C TYR A 77 -1.26 8.95 -0.72
N LEU A 78 -0.85 7.87 -1.40
CA LEU A 78 0.48 7.77 -1.99
C LEU A 78 0.74 8.88 -3.03
N ARG A 79 -0.26 9.28 -3.82
CA ARG A 79 -0.15 10.45 -4.73
C ARG A 79 0.06 11.75 -3.98
N LYS A 80 -0.66 11.97 -2.85
CA LYS A 80 -0.54 13.19 -2.04
C LYS A 80 0.87 13.37 -1.48
N ILE A 81 1.56 12.28 -1.14
CA ILE A 81 2.96 12.30 -0.69
C ILE A 81 3.98 12.27 -1.85
N GLY A 82 3.53 12.35 -3.10
CA GLY A 82 4.38 12.49 -4.28
C GLY A 82 4.81 11.18 -4.95
N ILE A 83 4.27 10.03 -4.55
CA ILE A 83 4.53 8.75 -5.21
C ILE A 83 3.69 8.66 -6.48
N THR A 84 4.35 8.52 -7.63
CA THR A 84 3.71 8.60 -8.95
C THR A 84 3.54 7.25 -9.65
N ARG A 85 4.33 6.23 -9.29
CA ARG A 85 4.20 4.87 -9.84
C ARG A 85 3.33 4.06 -8.87
N LEU A 86 2.10 3.78 -9.26
CA LEU A 86 1.11 3.11 -8.41
C LEU A 86 0.46 1.94 -9.15
N PRO A 87 -0.03 0.93 -8.43
CA PRO A 87 -0.77 -0.19 -9.02
C PRO A 87 -2.02 0.25 -9.76
N SER A 88 -2.46 -0.58 -10.70
CA SER A 88 -3.74 -0.38 -11.36
C SER A 88 -4.87 -0.91 -10.47
N VAL A 89 -5.69 -0.01 -9.92
CA VAL A 89 -6.89 -0.39 -9.17
C VAL A 89 -8.06 -0.39 -10.15
N GLU A 90 -8.58 -1.57 -10.50
CA GLU A 90 -9.80 -1.67 -11.33
C GLU A 90 -11.02 -1.18 -10.52
N HIS A 91 -11.86 -0.34 -11.15
CA HIS A 91 -13.05 0.28 -10.56
C HIS A 91 -14.32 -0.58 -10.68
#